data_AF-A0A959S0T6-F1
#
_entry.id   AF-A0A959S0T6-F1
#
_cell.length_a   1.000
_cell.length_b   1.000
_cell.length_c   1.000
_cell.angle_alpha   90.00
_cell.angle_beta   90.00
_cell.angle_gamma   90.00
#
_symmetry.space_group_name_H-M   'P 1'
#
loop_
_entity.id
_entity.type
_entity.pdbx_description
1 polymer ?
#
loop_
_entity_poly.entity_id
_entity_poly.type
_entity_poly.pdbx_seq_one_letter_code
_entity_poly.pdbx_strand_id
1 'polypeptide(L)'
;MKVTYTIAFVLSTLFSAMVFGQNSPVTGIQFSNDEINISTDFMDCVSTKNGTAKQYLNITIENKKPYAVAVSFRKNLWYNGTCINCETQSDENLVELRLEGGQSISSNCEADKQLKIFFKMLELKNVRQLSHFELRNVQVKKL
;
A
#
# COMPACT_ATOMS: atom_id res chain seq x y z
N MET A 1 7.69 -48.11 -56.51
CA MET A 1 7.32 -46.88 -55.77
C MET A 1 7.90 -46.96 -54.37
N LYS A 2 8.82 -46.06 -54.01
CA LYS A 2 9.33 -45.90 -52.64
C LYS A 2 8.95 -44.49 -52.18
N VAL A 3 8.10 -44.40 -51.15
CA VAL A 3 7.69 -43.12 -50.56
C VAL A 3 8.52 -42.93 -49.30
N THR A 4 9.39 -41.93 -49.31
CA THR A 4 10.18 -41.49 -48.15
C THR A 4 9.41 -40.43 -47.40
N TYR A 5 9.21 -40.63 -46.10
CA TYR A 5 8.57 -39.66 -45.21
C TYR A 5 9.65 -38.85 -44.48
N THR A 6 9.65 -37.54 -44.71
CA THR A 6 10.54 -36.59 -44.03
C THR A 6 9.86 -36.14 -42.73
N ILE A 7 10.42 -36.51 -41.58
CA ILE A 7 9.92 -36.10 -40.26
C ILE A 7 10.48 -34.71 -39.95
N ALA A 8 9.63 -33.69 -39.90
CA ALA A 8 10.00 -32.34 -39.49
C ALA A 8 9.98 -32.23 -37.96
N PHE A 9 11.14 -31.94 -37.37
CA PHE A 9 11.33 -31.73 -35.93
C PHE A 9 10.96 -30.29 -35.58
N VAL A 10 9.82 -30.08 -34.92
CA VAL A 10 9.35 -28.74 -34.48
C VAL A 10 9.99 -28.42 -33.14
N LEU A 11 10.94 -27.50 -33.13
CA LEU A 11 11.63 -27.00 -31.94
C LEU A 11 10.76 -25.95 -31.24
N SER A 12 10.00 -26.37 -30.23
CA SER A 12 9.21 -25.48 -29.36
C SER A 12 10.13 -24.72 -28.40
N THR A 13 10.34 -23.43 -28.64
CA THR A 13 11.03 -22.52 -27.70
C THR A 13 10.06 -22.10 -26.60
N LEU A 14 10.24 -22.66 -25.41
CA LEU A 14 9.58 -22.22 -24.18
C LEU A 14 10.06 -20.80 -23.82
N PHE A 15 9.23 -19.79 -24.09
CA PHE A 15 9.41 -18.44 -23.56
C PHE A 15 9.07 -18.46 -22.07
N SER A 16 10.08 -18.58 -21.21
CA SER A 16 9.91 -18.35 -19.78
C SER A 16 9.64 -16.85 -19.56
N ALA A 17 8.38 -16.51 -19.29
CA ALA A 17 8.02 -15.16 -18.87
C ALA A 17 8.67 -14.90 -17.49
N MET A 18 9.70 -14.06 -17.45
CA MET A 18 10.21 -13.52 -16.19
C MET A 18 9.15 -12.58 -15.64
N VAL A 19 8.51 -12.97 -14.54
CA VAL A 19 7.66 -12.05 -13.76
C VAL A 19 8.60 -11.16 -12.97
N PHE A 20 8.86 -9.96 -13.47
CA PHE A 20 9.49 -8.91 -12.68
C PHE A 20 8.48 -8.45 -11.61
N GLY A 21 8.72 -8.82 -10.36
CA GLY A 21 8.04 -8.21 -9.21
C GLY A 21 8.46 -6.74 -9.14
N GLN A 22 7.66 -5.84 -9.71
CA GLN A 22 7.89 -4.41 -9.56
C GLN A 22 7.50 -4.01 -8.14
N ASN A 23 8.46 -3.55 -7.34
CA ASN A 23 8.15 -2.85 -6.10
C ASN A 23 7.38 -1.57 -6.46
N SER A 24 6.08 -1.53 -6.17
CA SER A 24 5.29 -0.32 -6.33
C SER A 24 5.84 0.81 -5.45
N PRO A 25 5.82 2.06 -5.92
CA PRO A 25 6.24 3.19 -5.10
C PRO A 25 5.32 3.32 -3.87
N VAL A 26 5.93 3.63 -2.72
CA VAL A 26 5.20 3.80 -1.45
C VAL A 26 4.43 5.13 -1.37
N THR A 27 4.55 5.99 -2.38
CA THR A 27 3.80 7.25 -2.54
C THR A 27 2.97 7.23 -3.82
N GLY A 28 1.96 8.09 -3.90
CA GLY A 28 1.00 8.15 -5.00
C GLY A 28 -0.28 7.37 -4.70
N ILE A 29 -1.04 7.04 -5.75
CA ILE A 29 -2.31 6.30 -5.62
C ILE A 29 -2.03 4.84 -5.29
N GLN A 30 -2.59 4.38 -4.17
CA GLN A 30 -2.41 3.03 -3.63
C GLN A 30 -3.64 2.16 -3.88
N PHE A 31 -4.81 2.78 -3.97
CA PHE A 31 -6.06 2.14 -4.35
C PHE A 31 -6.98 3.18 -4.99
N SER A 32 -7.67 2.81 -6.07
CA SER A 32 -8.70 3.67 -6.66
C SER A 32 -9.77 2.81 -7.29
N ASN A 33 -11.03 3.16 -7.03
CA ASN A 33 -12.18 2.61 -7.73
C ASN A 33 -13.20 3.75 -7.98
N ASP A 34 -14.43 3.40 -8.37
CA ASP A 34 -15.49 4.38 -8.62
C ASP A 34 -16.01 5.07 -7.35
N GLU A 35 -15.73 4.52 -6.17
CA GLU A 35 -16.26 5.00 -4.89
C GLU A 35 -15.26 5.83 -4.10
N ILE A 36 -14.00 5.41 -4.05
CA ILE A 36 -12.96 6.07 -3.26
C ILE A 36 -11.63 6.15 -4.00
N ASN A 37 -10.76 7.03 -3.49
CA ASN A 37 -9.34 7.06 -3.78
C ASN A 37 -8.56 6.96 -2.47
N ILE A 38 -7.51 6.13 -2.43
CA ILE A 38 -6.54 6.08 -1.33
C ILE A 38 -5.17 6.39 -1.90
N SER A 39 -4.54 7.45 -1.40
CA SER A 39 -3.19 7.87 -1.79
C SER A 39 -2.29 8.04 -0.59
N THR A 40 -0.98 8.04 -0.84
CA THR A 40 0.04 8.27 0.18
C THR A 40 1.07 9.30 -0.25
N ASP A 41 1.48 10.14 0.70
CA ASP A 41 2.58 11.10 0.53
C ASP A 41 3.44 11.14 1.79
N PHE A 42 4.68 11.61 1.65
CA PHE A 42 5.56 11.79 2.79
C PHE A 42 5.12 12.94 3.69
N MET A 43 5.27 12.74 4.99
CA MET A 43 5.05 13.76 6.02
C MET A 43 6.16 13.68 7.05
N ASP A 44 6.91 14.77 7.19
CA ASP A 44 7.97 14.89 8.18
C ASP A 44 7.41 15.52 9.47
N CYS A 45 7.67 14.87 10.60
CA CYS A 45 7.20 15.28 11.91
C CYS A 45 8.37 15.41 12.87
N VAL A 46 8.66 16.66 13.25
CA VAL A 46 9.72 17.01 14.19
C VAL A 46 9.09 17.39 15.54
N SER A 47 9.36 16.59 16.56
CA SER A 47 8.95 16.88 17.93
C SER A 47 10.12 17.47 18.69
N THR A 48 10.12 18.79 18.84
CA THR A 48 11.14 19.53 19.61
C THR A 48 11.13 19.13 21.08
N LYS A 49 9.93 18.90 21.65
CA LYS A 49 9.74 18.44 23.04
C LYS A 49 10.41 17.10 23.32
N ASN A 50 10.34 16.17 22.37
CA ASN A 50 10.87 14.82 22.55
C ASN A 50 12.24 14.61 21.88
N GLY A 51 12.78 15.64 21.20
CA GLY A 51 14.02 15.56 20.44
C GLY A 51 13.99 14.45 19.38
N THR A 52 12.88 14.30 18.65
CA THR A 52 12.76 13.27 17.60
C THR A 52 12.27 13.84 16.29
N ALA A 53 12.89 13.43 15.20
CA ALA A 53 12.44 13.70 13.84
C ALA A 53 12.09 12.39 13.12
N LYS A 54 10.84 12.26 12.69
CA LYS A 54 10.28 11.06 12.06
C LYS A 54 9.66 11.40 10.72
N GLN A 55 9.84 10.53 9.74
CA GLN A 55 9.10 10.58 8.49
C GLN A 55 8.01 9.51 8.50
N TYR A 56 6.82 9.89 8.06
CA TYR A 56 5.68 9.02 7.88
C TYR A 56 5.23 9.03 6.43
N LEU A 57 4.50 7.99 6.02
CA LEU A 57 3.56 8.07 4.91
C LEU A 57 2.20 8.47 5.49
N ASN A 58 1.67 9.59 5.04
CA ASN A 58 0.32 10.04 5.34
C ASN A 58 -0.64 9.42 4.35
N ILE A 59 -1.66 8.71 4.83
CA ILE A 59 -2.71 8.11 4.00
C ILE A 59 -3.84 9.14 3.87
N THR A 60 -4.20 9.46 2.63
CA THR A 60 -5.37 10.29 2.30
C THR A 60 -6.44 9.41 1.68
N ILE A 61 -7.67 9.51 2.19
CA ILE A 61 -8.84 8.81 1.65
C ILE A 61 -9.85 9.84 1.18
N GLU A 62 -10.25 9.74 -0.07
CA GLU A 62 -11.24 10.61 -0.70
C GLU A 62 -12.49 9.79 -1.07
N ASN A 63 -13.66 10.24 -0.63
CA ASN A 63 -14.95 9.72 -1.08
C ASN A 63 -15.39 10.42 -2.37
N LYS A 64 -15.46 9.69 -3.48
CA LYS A 64 -15.88 10.20 -4.79
C LYS A 64 -17.40 10.27 -4.95
N LYS A 65 -18.17 9.76 -3.98
CA LYS A 65 -19.63 9.70 -4.03
C LYS A 65 -20.26 10.89 -3.29
N PRO A 66 -21.48 11.32 -3.68
CA PRO A 66 -22.20 12.40 -3.00
C PRO A 66 -22.89 11.94 -1.70
N TYR A 67 -22.75 10.67 -1.31
CA TYR A 67 -23.33 10.09 -0.10
C TYR A 67 -22.24 9.54 0.81
N ALA A 68 -22.57 9.35 2.08
CA ALA A 68 -21.63 8.83 3.06
C ALA A 68 -21.26 7.36 2.78
N VAL A 69 -20.01 7.01 3.05
CA VAL A 69 -19.49 5.65 2.92
C VAL A 69 -18.72 5.24 4.17
N ALA A 70 -18.79 3.96 4.52
CA ALA A 70 -17.87 3.32 5.45
C ALA A 70 -16.77 2.64 4.64
N VAL A 71 -15.51 2.93 4.99
CA VAL A 71 -14.32 2.35 4.37
C VAL A 71 -13.60 1.51 5.41
N SER A 72 -13.21 0.29 5.04
CA SER A 72 -12.32 -0.52 5.86
C SER A 72 -11.22 -1.19 5.05
N PHE A 73 -10.03 -1.32 5.63
CA PHE A 73 -8.90 -2.02 5.03
C PHE A 73 -7.88 -2.42 6.10
N ARG A 74 -7.01 -3.37 5.76
CA ARG A 74 -5.85 -3.77 6.58
C ARG A 74 -4.56 -3.30 5.94
N LYS A 75 -3.56 -2.97 6.76
CA LYS A 75 -2.22 -2.58 6.30
C LYS A 75 -1.23 -3.72 6.54
N ASN A 76 -0.62 -4.25 5.48
CA ASN A 76 0.56 -5.09 5.62
C ASN A 76 1.81 -4.23 5.42
N LEU A 77 2.82 -4.39 6.28
CA LEU A 77 3.99 -3.52 6.35
C LEU A 77 5.26 -4.36 6.25
N TRP A 78 6.18 -3.95 5.37
CA TRP A 78 7.50 -4.53 5.24
C TRP A 78 8.54 -3.49 5.58
N TYR A 79 9.45 -3.88 6.45
CA TYR A 79 10.60 -3.06 6.80
C TYR A 79 11.86 -3.84 6.49
N ASN A 80 12.74 -3.25 5.69
CA ASN A 80 13.94 -3.90 5.16
C ASN A 80 13.61 -5.27 4.52
N GLY A 81 12.49 -5.36 3.80
CA GLY A 81 12.05 -6.57 3.10
C GLY A 81 11.37 -7.63 3.97
N THR A 82 11.34 -7.47 5.30
CA THR A 82 10.64 -8.40 6.20
C THR A 82 9.25 -7.88 6.53
N CYS A 83 8.22 -8.69 6.25
CA CYS A 83 6.86 -8.36 6.68
C CYS A 83 6.74 -8.48 8.20
N ILE A 84 6.18 -7.46 8.85
CA ILE A 84 6.04 -7.45 10.31
C ILE A 84 4.66 -7.89 10.80
N ASN A 85 3.67 -7.90 9.93
CA ASN A 85 2.28 -8.12 10.31
C ASN A 85 1.45 -8.86 9.26
N CYS A 86 2.08 -9.52 8.29
CA CYS A 86 1.37 -10.27 7.24
C CYS A 86 0.60 -11.49 7.78
N GLU A 87 1.10 -12.08 8.86
CA GLU A 87 0.52 -13.28 9.48
C GLU A 87 -0.41 -12.95 10.64
N THR A 88 -0.51 -11.68 11.02
CA THR A 88 -1.32 -11.25 12.16
C THR A 88 -2.66 -10.68 11.69
N GLN A 89 -3.76 -11.26 12.16
CA GLN A 89 -5.10 -10.70 11.98
C GLN A 89 -5.46 -9.67 13.06
N SER A 90 -4.45 -9.11 13.76
CA SER A 90 -4.66 -8.13 14.84
C SER A 90 -5.51 -6.96 14.36
N ASP A 91 -6.47 -6.54 15.18
CA ASP A 91 -7.34 -5.39 14.91
C ASP A 91 -6.56 -4.08 14.88
N GLU A 92 -5.34 -4.03 15.41
CA GLU A 92 -4.44 -2.85 15.33
C GLU A 92 -4.06 -2.49 13.88
N ASN A 93 -4.16 -3.44 12.95
CA ASN A 93 -3.88 -3.21 11.53
C ASN A 93 -5.13 -2.89 10.72
N LEU A 94 -6.32 -2.99 11.33
CA LEU A 94 -7.60 -2.68 10.71
C LEU A 94 -7.87 -1.17 10.85
N VAL A 95 -8.18 -0.54 9.72
CA VAL A 95 -8.65 0.84 9.65
C VAL A 95 -10.13 0.79 9.30
N GLU A 96 -10.96 1.49 10.07
CA GLU A 96 -12.41 1.63 9.82
C GLU A 96 -12.82 3.07 10.02
N LEU A 97 -13.34 3.70 8.96
CA LEU A 97 -13.62 5.13 8.95
C LEU A 97 -14.92 5.39 8.19
N ARG A 98 -15.65 6.41 8.63
CA ARG A 98 -16.79 6.97 7.91
C ARG A 98 -16.36 8.24 7.20
N LEU A 99 -16.72 8.36 5.93
CA LEU A 99 -16.54 9.58 5.13
C LEU A 99 -17.90 10.07 4.67
N GLU A 100 -18.18 11.35 4.87
CA GLU A 100 -19.31 12.03 4.25
C GLU A 100 -19.13 12.15 2.74
N GLY A 101 -20.21 12.46 2.02
CA GLY A 101 -20.17 12.62 0.56
C GLY A 101 -19.14 13.68 0.13
N GLY A 102 -18.26 13.34 -0.81
CA GLY A 102 -17.21 14.24 -1.29
C GLY A 102 -16.09 14.54 -0.27
N GLN A 103 -16.12 13.94 0.92
CA GLN A 103 -15.14 14.22 1.96
C GLN A 103 -13.78 13.61 1.61
N SER A 104 -12.71 14.33 1.95
CA SER A 104 -11.35 13.81 2.00
C SER A 104 -10.82 13.89 3.44
N ILE A 105 -10.20 12.82 3.91
CA ILE A 105 -9.60 12.73 5.24
C ILE A 105 -8.14 12.29 5.15
N SER A 106 -7.29 12.86 5.99
CA SER A 106 -5.88 12.49 6.13
C SER A 106 -5.43 12.65 7.57
N SER A 107 -4.26 12.08 7.93
CA SER A 107 -3.65 12.32 9.23
C SER A 107 -2.87 13.64 9.26
N ASN A 108 -2.32 13.94 10.44
CA ASN A 108 -1.28 14.95 10.64
C ASN A 108 -0.27 14.43 11.68
N CYS A 109 0.75 15.21 12.02
CA CYS A 109 1.81 14.77 12.93
C CYS A 109 1.31 14.37 14.33
N GLU A 110 0.32 15.08 14.87
CA GLU A 110 -0.21 14.90 16.23
C GLU A 110 -1.43 13.97 16.27
N ALA A 111 -2.17 13.86 15.17
CA ALA A 111 -3.45 13.16 15.09
C ALA A 111 -3.34 11.72 14.56
N ASP A 112 -4.51 11.10 14.47
CA ASP A 112 -4.87 9.74 14.07
C ASP A 112 -3.74 8.80 13.59
N LYS A 113 -3.43 7.81 14.43
CA LYS A 113 -2.41 6.79 14.16
C LYS A 113 -2.81 5.85 13.02
N GLN A 114 -4.11 5.73 12.72
CA GLN A 114 -4.61 4.79 11.72
C GLN A 114 -4.27 5.21 10.29
N LEU A 115 -4.26 6.51 10.01
CA LEU A 115 -3.99 7.11 8.70
C LEU A 115 -2.52 7.51 8.48
N LYS A 116 -1.59 6.99 9.28
CA LYS A 116 -0.16 7.15 9.04
C LYS A 116 0.59 5.83 9.16
N ILE A 117 1.66 5.70 8.38
CA ILE A 117 2.61 4.58 8.43
C ILE A 117 3.97 5.16 8.73
N PHE A 118 4.65 4.64 9.76
CA PHE A 118 6.03 5.06 10.04
C PHE A 118 6.93 4.66 8.87
N PHE A 119 7.71 5.61 8.35
CA PHE A 119 8.63 5.35 7.25
C PHE A 119 10.06 5.16 7.77
N LYS A 120 10.62 6.16 8.47
CA LYS A 120 11.94 6.10 9.11
C LYS A 120 12.14 7.20 10.15
N MET A 121 13.20 7.09 10.94
CA MET A 121 13.75 8.23 11.69
C MET A 121 14.59 9.08 10.72
N LEU A 122 14.38 10.41 10.73
CA LEU A 122 15.08 11.31 9.80
C LEU A 122 16.57 11.48 10.18
N GLU A 123 16.90 11.38 11.46
CA GLU A 123 18.24 11.67 11.98
C GLU A 123 19.16 10.44 12.03
N LEU A 124 18.65 9.25 11.72
CA LEU A 124 19.41 8.00 11.83
C LEU A 124 19.65 7.40 10.46
N LYS A 125 20.93 7.19 10.10
CA LYS A 125 21.33 6.73 8.76
C LYS A 125 21.13 5.23 8.51
N ASN A 126 21.19 4.41 9.56
CA ASN A 126 21.18 2.94 9.48
C ASN A 126 20.04 2.34 10.31
N VAL A 127 18.82 2.84 10.11
CA VAL A 127 17.64 2.31 10.81
C VAL A 127 16.72 1.55 9.88
N ARG A 128 15.90 0.73 10.52
CA ARG A 128 14.76 0.08 9.90
C ARG A 128 13.90 1.10 9.16
N GLN A 129 13.75 0.91 7.85
CA GLN A 129 12.92 1.76 6.99
C GLN A 129 11.81 0.94 6.34
N LEU A 130 10.66 1.56 6.13
CA LEU A 130 9.58 0.93 5.39
C LEU A 130 10.06 0.71 3.94
N SER A 131 10.07 -0.53 3.50
CA SER A 131 10.46 -0.91 2.15
C SER A 131 9.27 -1.12 1.23
N HIS A 132 8.13 -1.54 1.79
CA HIS A 132 6.90 -1.83 1.06
C HIS A 132 5.70 -1.80 2.02
N PHE A 133 4.52 -1.54 1.50
CA PHE A 133 3.27 -1.80 2.22
C PHE A 133 2.16 -2.16 1.24
N GLU A 134 1.12 -2.79 1.76
CA GLU A 134 -0.06 -3.14 0.99
C GLU A 134 -1.33 -2.82 1.77
N LEU A 135 -2.33 -2.33 1.04
CA LEU A 135 -3.70 -2.23 1.53
C LEU A 135 -4.43 -3.52 1.14
N ARG A 136 -4.86 -4.29 2.14
CA ARG A 136 -5.55 -5.57 1.97
C ARG A 136 -7.03 -5.41 2.31
N ASN A 137 -7.87 -6.15 1.60
CA ASN A 137 -9.31 -6.25 1.87
C ASN A 137 -9.99 -4.87 1.96
N VAL A 138 -9.70 -3.99 1.00
CA VAL A 138 -10.36 -2.69 0.92
C VAL A 138 -11.85 -2.91 0.64
N GLN A 139 -12.70 -2.52 1.58
CA GLN A 139 -14.15 -2.59 1.47
C GLN A 139 -14.73 -1.18 1.56
N VAL A 140 -15.74 -0.93 0.73
CA VAL A 140 -16.52 0.30 0.75
C VAL A 140 -17.98 -0.08 0.86
N LYS A 141 -18.70 0.53 1.80
CA LYS A 141 -20.14 0.31 2.01
C LYS A 141 -20.84 1.66 2.03
N LYS A 142 -21.85 1.82 1.19
CA LYS A 142 -22.77 2.95 1.25
C LYS A 142 -23.52 2.95 2.59
N LEU A 143 -23.66 4.13 3.20
CA LEU A 143 -24.40 4.36 4.45
C LEU A 143 -25.75 5.04 4.20
#